data_AF-A0A944V029-F1
#
_entry.id   AF-A0A944V029-F1
#
_cell.length_a   1.000
_cell.length_b   1.000
_cell.length_c   1.000
_cell.angle_alpha   90.00
_cell.angle_beta   90.00
_cell.angle_gamma   90.00
#
_symmetry.space_group_name_H-M   'P 1'
#
loop_
_entity.id
_entity.type
_entity.pdbx_description
1 polymer ?
#
loop_
_entity_poly.entity_id
_entity_poly.type
_entity_poly.pdbx_seq_one_letter_code
_entity_poly.pdbx_strand_id
1 'polypeptide(L)'
;MKKIIFLIFIVFAVLGLAEEKISFLPTANLQEISTQTNIPVKKIAQYLKLEDQTKFNLSIQELSISNEDINNAIVEYNTNKKSFYTGISLVGMGIVFASLMLVGFIISLLQHIGDPNKKTKVKTSVGTVTAPKEHISSNGIVAAITAIFLHDAEEKDKIELTWKRQTISMWKAAGMTENRAFEDRRGRK
;
A
#
# COMPACT_ATOMS: atom_id res chain seq x y z
N MET A 1 20.71 -20.17 31.43
CA MET A 1 19.44 -19.52 31.01
C MET A 1 18.22 -20.43 31.13
N LYS A 2 18.22 -21.67 30.63
CA LYS A 2 17.05 -22.60 30.77
C LYS A 2 16.57 -22.87 32.21
N LYS A 3 17.49 -22.97 33.18
CA LYS A 3 17.13 -23.23 34.59
C LYS A 3 16.44 -22.04 35.28
N ILE A 4 16.76 -20.81 34.86
CA ILE A 4 16.14 -19.58 35.40
C ILE A 4 14.71 -19.44 34.88
N ILE A 5 14.49 -19.75 33.60
CA ILE A 5 13.14 -19.76 32.99
C ILE A 5 12.24 -20.82 33.66
N PHE A 6 12.80 -22.00 33.97
CA PHE A 6 12.06 -23.06 34.65
C PHE A 6 11.69 -22.69 36.10
N LEU A 7 12.58 -22.00 36.82
CA LEU A 7 12.32 -21.53 38.19
C LEU A 7 11.25 -20.42 38.22
N ILE A 8 11.27 -19.51 37.25
CA ILE A 8 10.21 -18.49 37.08
C ILE A 8 8.85 -19.16 36.79
N PHE A 9 8.83 -20.22 35.97
CA PHE A 9 7.60 -20.95 35.67
C PHE A 9 7.03 -21.68 36.89
N ILE A 10 7.89 -22.23 37.75
CA ILE A 10 7.48 -22.86 39.01
C ILE A 10 6.97 -21.82 40.01
N VAL A 11 7.62 -20.67 40.14
CA VAL A 11 7.15 -19.58 41.01
C VAL A 11 5.78 -19.08 40.54
N PHE A 12 5.56 -18.96 39.23
CA PHE A 12 4.27 -18.56 38.67
C PHE A 12 3.17 -19.62 38.86
N ALA A 13 3.53 -20.91 38.87
CA ALA A 13 2.60 -22.00 39.11
C ALA A 13 2.18 -22.13 40.60
N VAL A 14 3.10 -21.84 41.52
CA VAL A 14 2.84 -21.95 42.98
C VAL A 14 2.05 -20.76 43.52
N LEU A 15 2.17 -19.58 42.92
CA LEU A 15 1.39 -18.39 43.29
C LEU A 15 -0.09 -18.42 42.82
N GLY A 16 -0.50 -19.42 42.03
CA GLY A 16 -1.85 -19.53 41.48
C GLY A 16 -2.88 -20.28 42.34
N LEU A 17 -2.52 -20.75 43.54
CA LEU A 17 -3.34 -21.72 44.31
C LEU A 17 -3.65 -21.32 45.76
N ALA A 18 -3.54 -20.04 46.11
CA ALA A 18 -4.07 -19.53 47.38
C ALA A 18 -5.51 -19.02 47.18
N GLU A 19 -6.50 -19.89 47.34
CA GLU A 19 -7.89 -19.46 47.52
C GLU A 19 -8.08 -19.01 48.97
N GLU A 20 -7.92 -17.71 49.21
CA GLU A 20 -8.37 -17.11 50.47
C GLU A 20 -9.91 -16.98 50.43
N LYS A 21 -10.57 -17.68 51.36
CA LYS A 21 -12.00 -17.46 51.61
C LYS A 21 -12.17 -16.11 52.32
N ILE A 22 -12.60 -15.10 51.56
CA ILE A 22 -12.83 -13.77 52.11
C ILE A 22 -14.20 -13.77 52.80
N SER A 23 -14.22 -13.35 54.05
CA SER A 23 -15.46 -13.18 54.83
C SER A 23 -15.82 -11.69 54.84
N PHE A 24 -16.99 -11.36 54.32
CA PHE A 24 -17.46 -9.97 54.25
C PHE A 24 -18.39 -9.65 55.43
N LEU A 25 -18.36 -8.39 55.87
CA LEU A 25 -19.30 -7.90 56.89
C LEU A 25 -20.73 -7.86 56.31
N PRO A 26 -21.78 -8.23 57.08
CA PRO A 26 -23.16 -8.24 56.59
C PRO A 26 -23.70 -6.87 56.14
N THR A 27 -23.12 -5.79 56.67
CA THR A 27 -23.46 -4.40 56.32
C THR A 27 -22.75 -3.90 55.06
N ALA A 28 -21.79 -4.66 54.53
CA ALA A 28 -21.02 -4.23 53.39
C ALA A 28 -21.91 -4.13 52.15
N ASN A 29 -21.59 -3.17 51.29
CA ASN A 29 -22.28 -2.97 50.02
C ASN A 29 -21.54 -3.69 48.88
N LEU A 30 -22.24 -4.04 47.79
CA LEU A 30 -21.66 -4.65 46.59
C LEU A 30 -20.50 -3.83 46.02
N GLN A 31 -20.51 -2.51 46.20
CA GLN A 31 -19.40 -1.63 45.81
C GLN A 31 -18.14 -1.83 46.66
N GLU A 32 -18.29 -2.10 47.96
CA GLU A 32 -17.16 -2.38 48.86
C GLU A 32 -16.58 -3.78 48.62
N ILE A 33 -17.44 -4.76 48.32
CA ILE A 33 -17.00 -6.09 47.89
C ILE A 33 -16.20 -5.97 46.57
N SER A 34 -16.68 -5.14 45.66
CA SER A 34 -16.03 -4.88 44.37
C SER A 34 -14.64 -4.25 44.53
N THR A 35 -14.48 -3.29 45.44
CA THR A 35 -13.18 -2.67 45.70
C THR A 35 -12.21 -3.62 46.39
N GLN A 36 -12.69 -4.47 47.29
CA GLN A 36 -11.86 -5.46 47.99
C GLN A 36 -11.41 -6.60 47.07
N THR A 37 -12.27 -7.03 46.15
CA THR A 37 -12.00 -8.17 45.26
C THR A 37 -11.41 -7.77 43.90
N ASN A 38 -11.39 -6.47 43.57
CA ASN A 38 -11.07 -5.95 42.24
C ASN A 38 -11.96 -6.53 41.11
N ILE A 39 -13.15 -7.01 41.44
CA ILE A 39 -14.12 -7.55 40.46
C ILE A 39 -15.16 -6.47 40.18
N PRO A 40 -15.52 -6.18 38.91
CA PRO A 40 -16.54 -5.18 38.59
C PRO A 40 -17.90 -5.51 39.24
N VAL A 41 -18.54 -4.51 39.87
CA VAL A 41 -19.87 -4.64 40.53
C VAL A 41 -20.90 -5.34 39.64
N LYS A 42 -20.96 -4.95 38.35
CA LYS A 42 -21.89 -5.55 37.38
C LYS A 42 -21.70 -7.05 37.19
N LYS A 43 -20.48 -7.55 37.35
CA LYS A 43 -20.18 -8.98 37.20
C LYS A 43 -20.51 -9.76 38.46
N ILE A 44 -20.18 -9.22 39.62
CA ILE A 44 -20.61 -9.79 40.92
C ILE A 44 -22.14 -9.91 40.94
N ALA A 45 -22.85 -8.84 40.55
CA ALA A 45 -24.30 -8.84 40.47
C ALA A 45 -24.86 -9.84 39.44
N GLN A 46 -24.20 -9.99 38.28
CA GLN A 46 -24.61 -10.98 37.28
C GLN A 46 -24.54 -12.41 37.83
N TYR A 47 -23.47 -12.77 38.55
CA TYR A 47 -23.33 -14.09 39.17
C TYR A 47 -24.27 -14.30 40.35
N LEU A 48 -24.56 -13.24 41.11
CA LEU A 48 -25.57 -13.23 42.16
C LEU A 48 -27.01 -13.07 41.63
N LYS A 49 -27.22 -13.09 40.30
CA LYS A 49 -28.52 -12.98 39.62
C LYS A 49 -29.32 -11.72 39.97
N LEU A 50 -28.63 -10.62 40.28
CA LEU A 50 -29.25 -9.31 40.48
C LEU A 50 -29.15 -8.52 39.18
N GLU A 51 -30.18 -8.62 38.35
CA GLU A 51 -30.27 -7.89 37.07
C GLU A 51 -30.62 -6.41 37.26
N ASP A 52 -31.17 -6.03 38.42
CA ASP A 52 -31.58 -4.66 38.72
C ASP A 52 -30.41 -3.79 39.23
N GLN A 53 -30.05 -2.78 38.45
CA GLN A 53 -29.02 -1.80 38.82
C GLN A 53 -29.38 -0.95 40.04
N THR A 54 -30.66 -0.94 40.43
CA THR A 54 -31.17 -0.22 41.61
C THR A 54 -30.81 -0.91 42.92
N LYS A 55 -30.41 -2.19 42.88
CA LYS A 55 -30.06 -2.99 44.07
C LYS A 55 -28.57 -2.91 44.45
N PHE A 56 -27.75 -2.18 43.70
CA PHE A 56 -26.31 -2.03 43.95
C PHE A 56 -25.95 -1.18 45.17
N ASN A 57 -26.92 -0.45 45.74
CA ASN A 57 -26.72 0.38 46.93
C ASN A 57 -27.23 -0.28 48.21
N LEU A 58 -27.86 -1.45 48.10
CA LEU A 58 -28.43 -2.17 49.24
C LEU A 58 -27.34 -3.03 49.90
N SER A 59 -27.43 -3.19 51.22
CA SER A 59 -26.49 -3.99 52.01
C SER A 59 -26.70 -5.49 51.75
N ILE A 60 -25.63 -6.30 51.85
CA ILE A 60 -25.70 -7.77 51.65
C ILE A 60 -26.82 -8.42 52.48
N GLN A 61 -27.05 -7.90 53.69
CA GLN A 61 -28.12 -8.34 54.58
C GLN A 61 -29.53 -8.04 54.02
N GLU A 62 -29.73 -6.87 53.40
CA GLU A 62 -31.01 -6.51 52.74
C GLU A 62 -31.25 -7.33 51.46
N LEU A 63 -30.18 -7.74 50.77
CA LEU A 63 -30.28 -8.63 49.61
C LEU A 63 -30.54 -10.09 49.99
N SER A 64 -30.50 -10.46 51.28
CA SER A 64 -30.62 -11.84 51.77
C SER A 64 -29.61 -12.80 51.13
N ILE A 65 -28.39 -12.33 50.87
CA ILE A 65 -27.32 -13.11 50.21
C ILE A 65 -26.36 -13.65 51.29
N SER A 66 -26.01 -14.93 51.20
CA SER A 66 -25.02 -15.53 52.09
C SER A 66 -23.60 -15.18 51.66
N ASN A 67 -22.66 -15.12 52.62
CA ASN A 67 -21.23 -15.04 52.34
C ASN A 67 -20.73 -16.23 51.49
N GLU A 68 -21.43 -17.36 51.50
CA GLU A 68 -21.14 -18.51 50.65
C GLU A 68 -21.47 -18.23 49.19
N ASP A 69 -22.59 -17.54 48.91
CA ASP A 69 -23.00 -17.19 47.56
C ASP A 69 -22.04 -16.17 46.93
N ILE A 70 -21.53 -15.23 47.74
CA ILE A 70 -20.52 -14.26 47.31
C ILE A 70 -19.21 -14.96 46.96
N ASN A 71 -18.76 -15.90 47.80
CA ASN A 71 -17.53 -16.65 47.52
C ASN A 71 -17.69 -17.54 46.27
N ASN A 72 -18.85 -18.17 46.09
CA ASN A 72 -19.15 -18.92 44.88
C ASN A 72 -19.12 -18.03 43.64
N ALA A 73 -19.70 -16.82 43.71
CA ALA A 73 -19.66 -15.84 42.62
C ALA A 73 -18.23 -15.37 42.29
N ILE A 74 -17.36 -15.22 43.29
CA ILE A 74 -15.94 -14.87 43.10
C ILE A 74 -15.19 -16.02 42.40
N VAL A 75 -15.39 -17.26 42.83
CA VAL A 75 -14.78 -18.46 42.22
C VAL A 75 -15.24 -18.62 40.77
N GLU A 76 -16.54 -18.45 40.51
CA GLU A 76 -17.10 -18.55 39.17
C GLU A 76 -16.59 -17.43 38.25
N TYR A 77 -16.45 -16.21 38.76
CA TYR A 77 -15.81 -15.10 38.05
C TYR A 77 -14.35 -15.41 37.72
N ASN A 78 -13.55 -15.87 38.69
CA ASN A 78 -12.13 -16.17 38.49
C ASN A 78 -11.91 -17.29 37.48
N THR A 79 -12.77 -18.31 37.47
CA THR A 79 -12.74 -19.40 36.50
C THR A 79 -13.03 -18.89 35.07
N ASN A 80 -14.00 -17.99 34.93
CA ASN A 80 -14.41 -17.45 33.63
C ASN A 80 -13.63 -16.20 33.20
N LYS A 81 -12.76 -15.66 34.06
CA LYS A 81 -11.97 -14.45 33.86
C LYS A 81 -11.24 -14.45 32.51
N LYS A 82 -10.62 -15.58 32.16
CA LYS A 82 -9.88 -15.75 30.91
C LYS A 82 -10.76 -15.63 29.67
N SER A 83 -11.98 -16.15 29.72
CA SER A 83 -12.94 -16.07 28.61
C SER A 83 -13.31 -14.62 28.29
N PHE A 84 -13.53 -13.80 29.32
CA PHE A 84 -13.84 -12.38 29.15
C PHE A 84 -12.72 -11.60 28.47
N TYR A 85 -11.49 -11.70 28.97
CA TYR A 85 -10.34 -11.01 28.36
C TYR A 85 -10.09 -11.49 26.93
N THR A 86 -10.24 -12.80 26.69
CA THR A 86 -10.08 -13.37 25.35
C THR A 86 -11.15 -12.83 24.40
N GLY A 87 -12.41 -12.73 24.82
CA GLY A 87 -13.49 -12.18 24.01
C GLY A 87 -13.26 -10.71 23.65
N ILE A 88 -12.87 -9.89 24.63
CA ILE A 88 -12.58 -8.46 24.41
C ILE A 88 -11.40 -8.30 23.43
N SER A 89 -10.33 -9.07 23.62
CA SER A 89 -9.18 -9.06 22.72
C SER A 89 -9.55 -9.53 21.31
N LEU A 90 -10.40 -10.55 21.18
CA LEU A 90 -10.83 -11.08 19.89
C LEU A 90 -11.66 -10.06 19.12
N VAL A 91 -12.61 -9.40 19.79
CA VAL A 91 -13.42 -8.34 19.17
C VAL A 91 -12.55 -7.15 18.78
N GLY A 92 -11.64 -6.71 19.65
CA GLY A 92 -10.71 -5.63 19.35
C GLY A 92 -9.83 -5.94 18.13
N MET A 93 -9.23 -7.13 18.08
CA MET A 93 -8.42 -7.58 16.95
C MET A 93 -9.25 -7.72 15.67
N GLY A 94 -10.49 -8.18 15.78
CA GLY A 94 -11.43 -8.29 14.66
C GLY A 94 -11.76 -6.93 14.03
N ILE A 95 -11.99 -5.90 14.83
CA ILE A 95 -12.26 -4.54 14.34
C ILE A 95 -11.05 -3.97 13.59
N VAL A 96 -9.85 -4.14 14.14
CA VAL A 96 -8.61 -3.70 13.50
C VAL A 96 -8.40 -4.42 12.17
N PHE A 97 -8.62 -5.73 12.14
CA PHE A 97 -8.49 -6.53 10.92
C PHE A 97 -9.52 -6.11 9.87
N ALA A 98 -10.79 -5.89 10.25
CA ALA A 98 -11.83 -5.42 9.35
C ALA A 98 -11.52 -4.03 8.77
N SER A 99 -10.97 -3.12 9.58
CA SER A 99 -10.55 -1.80 9.13
C SER A 99 -9.43 -1.88 8.09
N LEU A 100 -8.39 -2.68 8.36
CA LEU A 100 -7.29 -2.91 7.42
C LEU A 100 -7.77 -3.58 6.12
N MET A 101 -8.68 -4.54 6.23
CA MET A 101 -9.25 -5.22 5.07
C MET A 101 -10.03 -4.25 4.17
N LEU A 102 -10.81 -3.35 4.77
CA LEU A 102 -11.58 -2.33 4.05
C LEU A 102 -10.64 -1.34 3.34
N VAL A 103 -9.59 -0.87 4.04
CA VAL A 103 -8.58 0.01 3.43
C VAL A 103 -7.86 -0.67 2.28
N GLY A 104 -7.43 -1.93 2.46
CA GLY A 104 -6.80 -2.72 1.41
C GLY A 104 -7.72 -2.93 0.20
N PHE A 105 -9.02 -3.15 0.45
CA PHE A 105 -10.02 -3.27 -0.60
C PHE A 105 -10.18 -1.97 -1.41
N ILE A 106 -10.23 -0.82 -0.74
CA ILE A 106 -10.28 0.50 -1.40
C ILE A 106 -9.03 0.71 -2.27
N ILE A 107 -7.85 0.40 -1.76
CA ILE A 107 -6.58 0.53 -2.51
C ILE A 107 -6.60 -0.37 -3.75
N SER A 108 -7.07 -1.62 -3.62
CA SER A 108 -7.18 -2.56 -4.73
C SER A 108 -8.13 -2.07 -5.82
N LEU A 109 -9.23 -1.42 -5.45
CA LEU A 109 -10.16 -0.79 -6.40
C LEU A 109 -9.51 0.40 -7.11
N LEU A 110 -8.77 1.23 -6.38
CA LEU A 110 -8.05 2.38 -6.95
C LEU A 110 -6.97 1.93 -7.95
N GLN A 111 -6.25 0.86 -7.63
CA GLN A 111 -5.20 0.32 -8.50
C GLN A 111 -5.75 -0.21 -9.84
N HIS A 112 -6.98 -0.73 -9.86
CA HIS A 112 -7.62 -1.20 -11.10
C HIS A 112 -8.18 -0.08 -11.98
N ILE A 113 -8.44 1.11 -11.42
CA ILE A 113 -8.97 2.25 -12.18
C ILE A 113 -7.85 2.98 -12.92
N GLY A 114 -6.65 3.06 -12.34
CA GLY A 114 -5.48 3.65 -12.95
C GLY A 114 -4.58 2.60 -13.58
N ASP A 115 -4.97 2.05 -14.74
CA ASP A 115 -4.19 1.05 -15.48
C ASP A 115 -2.76 1.58 -15.77
N PRO A 116 -1.71 1.16 -15.04
CA PRO A 116 -0.36 1.71 -15.21
C PRO A 116 0.35 1.09 -16.42
N ASN A 117 -0.31 0.15 -17.12
CA ASN A 117 0.32 -0.75 -18.08
C ASN A 117 -0.31 -0.70 -19.47
N LYS A 118 -1.11 0.32 -19.79
CA LYS A 118 -1.45 0.60 -21.19
C LYS A 118 -0.19 1.10 -21.90
N LYS A 119 0.61 0.17 -22.42
CA LYS A 119 1.63 0.46 -23.42
C LYS A 119 0.93 1.13 -24.58
N THR A 120 1.04 2.45 -24.65
CA THR A 120 0.41 3.29 -25.66
C THR A 120 0.98 2.91 -27.01
N LYS A 121 0.31 2.00 -27.73
CA LYS A 121 0.62 1.71 -29.12
C LYS A 121 -0.01 2.82 -29.94
N VAL A 122 0.81 3.73 -30.45
CA VAL A 122 0.34 4.82 -31.32
C VAL A 122 0.42 4.32 -32.77
N LYS A 123 -0.72 4.29 -33.46
CA LYS A 123 -0.77 3.99 -34.90
C LYS A 123 -0.40 5.25 -35.68
N THR A 124 0.69 5.19 -36.43
CA THR A 124 1.11 6.24 -37.37
C THR A 124 0.91 5.77 -38.81
N SER A 125 0.95 6.68 -39.80
CA SER A 125 0.73 6.35 -41.22
C SER A 125 1.76 5.36 -41.80
N VAL A 126 2.90 5.19 -41.14
CA VAL A 126 4.01 4.32 -41.58
C VAL A 126 4.08 3.01 -40.78
N GLY A 127 3.26 2.88 -39.72
CA GLY A 127 3.19 1.68 -38.88
C GLY A 127 2.84 1.96 -37.41
N THR A 128 2.69 0.90 -36.62
CA THR A 128 2.47 0.99 -35.16
C THR A 128 3.79 1.24 -34.43
N VAL A 129 3.92 2.42 -33.82
CA VAL A 129 5.04 2.77 -32.95
C VAL A 129 4.67 2.37 -31.52
N THR A 130 5.50 1.52 -30.92
CA THR A 130 5.37 1.14 -29.51
C THR A 130 6.40 1.94 -28.71
N ALA A 131 5.98 2.51 -27.58
CA ALA A 131 6.90 3.19 -26.68
C ALA A 131 8.06 2.24 -26.27
N PRO A 132 9.31 2.73 -26.24
CA PRO A 132 10.45 1.90 -25.85
C PRO A 132 10.27 1.36 -24.43
N LYS A 133 10.72 0.13 -24.19
CA LYS A 133 10.82 -0.45 -22.83
C LYS A 133 11.81 0.40 -22.01
N GLU A 134 11.69 0.41 -20.68
CA GLU A 134 12.55 1.17 -19.73
C GLU A 134 14.06 1.05 -20.01
N HIS A 135 14.50 -0.04 -20.65
CA HIS A 135 15.86 -0.22 -21.14
C HIS A 135 15.90 -0.15 -22.66
N ILE A 136 16.36 0.99 -23.18
CA ILE A 136 16.70 1.16 -24.59
C ILE A 136 18.07 0.50 -24.80
N SER A 137 18.18 -0.44 -25.74
CA SER A 137 19.46 -1.04 -26.08
C SER A 137 20.40 0.01 -26.68
N SER A 138 21.68 0.00 -26.28
CA SER A 138 22.70 0.91 -26.81
C SER A 138 22.73 0.91 -28.34
N ASN A 139 22.56 -0.27 -28.95
CA ASN A 139 22.47 -0.43 -30.41
C ASN A 139 21.27 0.31 -31.03
N GLY A 140 20.13 0.39 -30.34
CA GLY A 140 18.96 1.14 -30.82
C GLY A 140 19.19 2.65 -30.83
N ILE A 141 19.92 3.16 -29.83
CA ILE A 141 20.33 4.57 -29.77
C ILE A 141 21.32 4.89 -30.89
N VAL A 142 22.34 4.03 -31.06
CA VAL A 142 23.32 4.19 -32.14
C VAL A 142 22.63 4.16 -33.50
N ALA A 143 21.75 3.20 -33.75
CA ALA A 143 20.98 3.09 -34.99
C ALA A 143 20.15 4.35 -35.27
N ALA A 144 19.46 4.89 -34.25
CA ALA A 144 18.67 6.11 -34.38
C ALA A 144 19.55 7.33 -34.70
N ILE A 145 20.68 7.48 -34.00
CA ILE A 145 21.64 8.57 -34.26
C ILE A 145 22.22 8.46 -35.67
N THR A 146 22.62 7.25 -36.09
CA THR A 146 23.12 7.03 -37.46
C THR A 146 22.05 7.27 -38.52
N ALA A 147 20.79 6.92 -38.26
CA ALA A 147 19.70 7.17 -39.20
C ALA A 147 19.45 8.68 -39.36
N ILE A 148 19.45 9.44 -38.26
CA ILE A 148 19.34 10.91 -38.31
C ILE A 148 20.53 11.52 -39.04
N PHE A 149 21.76 11.06 -38.73
CA PHE A 149 22.96 11.58 -39.35
C PHE A 149 23.04 11.26 -40.85
N LEU A 150 22.65 10.04 -41.25
CA LEU A 150 22.61 9.66 -42.65
C LEU A 150 21.58 10.49 -43.42
N HIS A 151 20.42 10.74 -42.83
CA HIS A 151 19.40 11.59 -43.43
C HIS A 151 19.89 13.04 -43.60
N ASP A 152 20.54 13.61 -42.58
CA ASP A 152 21.11 14.97 -42.64
C ASP A 152 22.29 15.06 -43.64
N ALA A 153 23.07 13.99 -43.78
CA ALA A 153 24.12 13.89 -44.79
C ALA A 153 23.55 13.84 -46.22
N GLU A 154 22.49 13.07 -46.45
CA GLU A 154 21.80 13.02 -47.75
C GLU A 154 21.20 14.39 -48.13
N GLU A 155 20.64 15.13 -47.17
CA GLU A 155 20.14 16.48 -47.42
C GLU A 155 21.27 17.45 -47.76
N LYS A 156 22.40 17.41 -47.04
CA LYS A 156 23.58 18.23 -47.34
C LYS A 156 24.17 17.91 -48.72
N ASP A 157 24.34 16.63 -49.05
CA ASP A 157 24.85 16.22 -50.37
C ASP A 157 23.91 16.69 -51.49
N LYS A 158 22.60 16.60 -51.28
CA LYS A 158 21.61 17.11 -52.25
C LYS A 158 21.71 18.63 -52.43
N ILE A 159 21.96 19.38 -51.35
CA ILE A 159 22.17 20.82 -51.41
C ILE A 159 23.52 21.10 -52.10
N GLU A 160 24.62 20.43 -51.76
CA GLU A 160 25.92 20.63 -52.40
C GLU A 160 25.90 20.33 -53.92
N LEU A 161 25.15 19.32 -54.36
CA LEU A 161 24.93 19.03 -55.79
C LEU A 161 24.18 20.15 -56.53
N THR A 162 23.43 21.00 -55.83
CA THR A 162 22.80 22.19 -56.44
C THR A 162 23.76 23.38 -56.50
N TRP A 163 24.66 23.54 -55.53
CA TRP A 163 25.60 24.66 -55.45
C TRP A 163 26.88 24.47 -56.28
N LYS A 164 27.37 23.24 -56.46
CA LYS A 164 28.52 22.94 -57.36
C LYS A 164 28.18 22.87 -58.84
N ARG A 165 26.95 23.23 -59.25
CA ARG A 165 26.68 23.47 -60.67
C ARG A 165 27.51 24.66 -61.13
N GLN A 166 28.68 24.41 -61.72
CA GLN A 166 29.27 25.38 -62.62
C GLN A 166 28.16 25.79 -63.60
N THR A 167 27.87 27.09 -63.68
CA THR A 167 26.98 27.63 -64.69
C THR A 167 27.66 27.47 -66.03
N ILE A 168 27.61 26.26 -66.59
CA ILE A 168 27.93 26.05 -67.99
C ILE A 168 26.89 26.89 -68.72
N SER A 169 27.32 27.99 -69.32
CA SER A 169 26.43 28.81 -70.12
C SER A 169 25.75 27.90 -71.14
N MET A 170 24.43 28.01 -71.33
CA MET A 170 23.70 27.14 -72.27
C MET A 170 24.33 27.19 -73.68
N TRP A 171 24.95 28.31 -74.04
CA TRP A 171 25.75 28.51 -75.25
C TRP A 171 26.99 27.60 -75.34
N LYS A 172 27.67 27.35 -74.23
CA LYS A 172 28.83 26.44 -74.14
C LYS A 172 28.38 24.97 -74.12
N ALA A 173 27.26 24.67 -73.46
CA ALA A 173 26.65 23.34 -73.47
C ALA A 173 26.09 22.95 -74.87
N ALA A 174 25.61 23.95 -75.63
CA ALA A 174 25.12 23.79 -77.00
C ALA A 174 26.23 23.80 -78.07
N GLY A 175 27.52 23.82 -77.67
CA GLY A 175 28.66 23.79 -78.59
C GLY A 175 28.78 25.02 -79.50
N MET A 176 28.24 26.17 -79.09
CA MET A 176 28.00 27.31 -79.98
C MET A 176 29.07 28.43 -79.88
N THR A 177 30.20 28.16 -79.23
CA THR A 177 31.32 29.10 -79.14
C THR A 177 32.52 28.56 -79.89
N GLU A 178 32.96 29.36 -80.88
CA GLU A 178 34.22 29.29 -81.63
C GLU A 178 34.20 28.49 -82.96
N ASN A 179 33.61 29.11 -83.99
CA ASN A 179 34.26 29.36 -85.29
C ASN A 179 33.33 30.16 -86.21
N ARG A 180 33.34 31.49 -86.06
CA ARG A 180 32.93 32.39 -87.15
C ARG A 180 34.15 33.20 -87.56
N ALA A 181 34.96 32.63 -88.46
CA ALA A 181 35.74 33.46 -89.36
C ALA A 181 34.73 34.29 -90.15
N PHE A 182 34.68 35.59 -89.87
CA PHE A 182 33.94 36.53 -90.70
C PHE A 182 34.66 36.59 -92.06
N GLU A 183 34.19 35.84 -93.05
CA GLU A 183 34.53 36.12 -94.46
C GLU A 183 33.88 37.47 -94.82
N ASP A 184 34.66 38.54 -94.81
CA ASP A 184 34.28 39.83 -95.39
C ASP A 184 34.23 39.69 -96.92
N ARG A 185 33.08 39.28 -97.46
CA ARG A 185 32.80 39.35 -98.89
C ARG A 185 32.31 40.74 -99.27
N ARG A 186 33.21 41.72 -99.28
CA ARG A 186 33.03 42.98 -100.00
C ARG A 186 34.19 43.17 -100.96
N GLY A 187 33.88 42.96 -102.23
CA GLY A 187 34.83 42.95 -103.34
C GLY A 187 35.61 44.24 -103.54
N ARG A 188 36.87 44.06 -103.94
CA ARG A 188 37.67 45.02 -104.70
C ARG A 188 38.55 44.24 -105.68
N LYS A 189 38.10 44.15 -106.92
CA LYS A 189 38.78 44.62 -108.15
C LYS A 189 37.92 44.26 -109.35
#